data_AF-A0A920BYK0-F1
#
_entry.id   AF-A0A920BYK0-F1
#
_cell.length_a   1.000
_cell.length_b   1.000
_cell.length_c   1.000
_cell.angle_alpha   90.00
_cell.angle_beta   90.00
_cell.angle_gamma   90.00
#
_symmetry.space_group_name_H-M   'P 1'
#
loop_
_entity.id
_entity.type
_entity.pdbx_description
1 polymer ?
#
loop_
_entity_poly.entity_id
_entity_poly.type
_entity_poly.pdbx_seq_one_letter_code
_entity_poly.pdbx_strand_id
1 'polypeptide(L)'
;MNEKQHCYYSSRELRGRDPYPNCHCHHCNKERKRIHEGNENSTSNTNTFNPTFNPIFNPSITINISPGYTPTPIGVETVQYITLAEEGKNVYTNKDALKQYGSSDILDPDNVSTLNLFVNGVLQPPSIYNVKEGILHLESSDLPPKDAPITLLFVTVKR
;
A
#
# COMPACT_ATOMS: atom_id res chain seq x y z
N MET A 1 13.66 -3.54 40.61
CA MET A 1 12.75 -4.69 40.46
C MET A 1 11.34 -4.14 40.38
N ASN A 2 10.75 -4.13 39.18
CA ASN A 2 9.30 -4.23 38.92
C ASN A 2 9.09 -4.12 37.42
N GLU A 3 9.07 -5.30 36.84
CA GLU A 3 8.58 -5.71 35.54
C GLU A 3 7.07 -5.43 35.43
N LYS A 4 6.63 -4.78 34.35
CA LYS A 4 5.32 -5.05 33.73
C LYS A 4 5.39 -4.84 32.22
N GLN A 5 5.46 -5.96 31.53
CA GLN A 5 5.06 -6.18 30.14
C GLN A 5 3.60 -5.72 29.92
N HIS A 6 3.27 -5.07 28.80
CA HIS A 6 2.34 -5.57 27.78
C HIS A 6 1.95 -4.50 26.73
N CYS A 7 2.07 -4.92 25.47
CA CYS A 7 1.69 -4.28 24.22
C CYS A 7 0.16 -4.24 24.00
N TYR A 8 -0.38 -3.30 23.19
CA TYR A 8 -0.97 -3.58 21.86
C TYR A 8 -1.72 -2.37 21.25
N TYR A 9 -1.80 -2.38 19.91
CA TYR A 9 -2.46 -1.44 18.99
C TYR A 9 -3.88 -1.00 19.39
N SER A 10 -4.22 0.27 19.15
CA SER A 10 -5.58 0.82 19.28
C SER A 10 -6.21 1.08 17.91
N SER A 11 -7.12 0.19 17.49
CA SER A 11 -8.11 0.44 16.46
C SER A 11 -9.17 1.41 17.00
N ARG A 12 -9.44 2.52 16.31
CA ARG A 12 -10.60 3.38 16.60
C ARG A 12 -11.84 2.80 15.94
N GLU A 13 -12.64 2.07 16.71
CA GLU A 13 -14.02 1.76 16.36
C GLU A 13 -14.95 2.97 16.60
N LEU A 14 -15.87 3.13 15.65
CA LEU A 14 -16.92 4.15 15.58
C LEU A 14 -17.91 3.96 16.74
N ARG A 15 -18.06 4.99 17.59
CA ARG A 15 -19.20 5.09 18.52
C ARG A 15 -20.34 5.83 17.85
N GLY A 16 -21.40 5.08 17.52
CA GLY A 16 -22.71 5.60 17.15
C GLY A 16 -23.60 5.89 18.37
N ARG A 17 -24.40 6.96 18.24
CA ARG A 17 -25.75 7.28 18.78
C ARG A 17 -25.83 8.81 18.87
N ASP A 18 -26.83 9.55 18.40
CA ASP A 18 -28.14 9.39 17.72
C ASP A 18 -28.49 10.85 17.24
N PRO A 19 -29.71 11.24 16.79
CA PRO A 19 -30.72 10.65 15.90
C PRO A 19 -31.09 11.64 14.75
N TYR A 20 -31.57 11.15 13.60
CA TYR A 20 -32.34 12.01 12.69
C TYR A 20 -33.74 12.26 13.28
N PRO A 21 -34.24 13.51 13.22
CA PRO A 21 -35.52 13.69 12.54
C PRO A 21 -35.61 14.99 11.71
N ASN A 22 -36.21 14.89 10.53
CA ASN A 22 -36.74 15.96 9.68
C ASN A 22 -35.77 16.93 8.99
N CYS A 23 -35.42 16.62 7.74
CA CYS A 23 -35.23 17.65 6.70
C CYS A 23 -36.15 17.31 5.51
N HIS A 24 -37.23 18.07 5.38
CA HIS A 24 -38.17 18.03 4.27
C HIS A 24 -37.67 19.03 3.21
N CYS A 25 -37.01 18.56 2.15
CA CYS A 25 -36.61 19.42 1.04
C CYS A 25 -37.68 19.38 -0.07
N HIS A 26 -38.50 20.42 -0.09
CA HIS A 26 -39.48 20.73 -1.13
C HIS A 26 -38.85 21.74 -2.11
N HIS A 27 -38.72 21.35 -3.39
CA HIS A 27 -38.35 22.09 -4.63
C HIS A 27 -37.02 21.67 -5.27
N CYS A 28 -36.87 21.56 -6.59
CA CYS A 28 -37.71 21.17 -7.75
C CYS A 28 -36.73 21.08 -8.95
N ASN A 29 -36.98 20.14 -9.85
CA ASN A 29 -36.25 19.81 -11.08
C ASN A 29 -36.13 20.95 -12.11
N LYS A 30 -35.07 20.94 -12.96
CA LYS A 30 -35.20 21.18 -14.42
C LYS A 30 -34.02 20.71 -15.32
N GLU A 31 -34.30 19.67 -16.12
CA GLU A 31 -34.02 19.39 -17.55
C GLU A 31 -32.61 19.18 -18.19
N ARG A 32 -32.35 17.89 -18.56
CA ARG A 32 -32.10 17.27 -19.90
C ARG A 32 -31.19 17.96 -20.96
N LYS A 33 -30.13 17.25 -21.42
CA LYS A 33 -29.99 16.61 -22.77
C LYS A 33 -28.57 16.04 -23.09
N ARG A 34 -28.56 14.77 -23.55
CA ARG A 34 -27.69 13.99 -24.51
C ARG A 34 -26.18 14.31 -24.62
N ILE A 35 -25.30 13.31 -24.70
CA ILE A 35 -24.90 12.60 -25.94
C ILE A 35 -24.30 11.21 -25.64
N HIS A 36 -24.60 10.27 -26.53
CA HIS A 36 -23.99 8.95 -26.71
C HIS A 36 -22.49 9.03 -26.98
N GLU A 37 -21.69 8.13 -26.40
CA GLU A 37 -20.65 7.41 -27.16
C GLU A 37 -20.28 6.13 -26.41
N GLY A 38 -20.28 5.02 -27.14
CA GLY A 38 -20.18 3.68 -26.59
C GLY A 38 -18.78 3.34 -26.07
N ASN A 39 -18.73 2.51 -25.04
CA ASN A 39 -17.71 1.49 -24.97
C ASN A 39 -18.39 0.15 -24.68
N GLU A 40 -18.23 -0.79 -25.60
CA GLU A 40 -18.63 -2.17 -25.39
C GLU A 40 -17.43 -2.85 -24.74
N ASN A 41 -17.51 -3.15 -23.45
CA ASN A 41 -16.66 -4.14 -22.81
C ASN A 41 -17.50 -4.89 -21.78
N SER A 42 -18.49 -5.65 -22.26
CA SER A 42 -19.30 -6.55 -21.43
C SER A 42 -18.56 -7.88 -21.27
N THR A 43 -17.81 -8.05 -20.18
CA THR A 43 -17.29 -9.37 -19.82
C THR A 43 -18.43 -10.17 -19.18
N SER A 44 -19.07 -11.03 -19.97
CA SER A 44 -20.11 -11.94 -19.49
C SER A 44 -19.49 -13.22 -18.96
N ASN A 45 -19.57 -13.43 -17.65
CA ASN A 45 -19.26 -14.72 -17.03
C ASN A 45 -20.56 -15.53 -16.93
N THR A 46 -20.67 -16.58 -17.74
CA THR A 46 -21.80 -17.52 -17.71
C THR A 46 -21.49 -18.67 -16.74
N ASN A 47 -22.25 -18.78 -15.65
CA ASN A 47 -22.26 -19.99 -14.83
C ASN A 47 -23.59 -20.74 -15.08
N THR A 48 -23.51 -21.83 -15.84
CA THR A 48 -24.65 -22.71 -16.12
C THR A 48 -24.80 -23.72 -14.98
N PHE A 49 -25.86 -23.60 -14.18
CA PHE A 49 -26.24 -24.63 -13.20
C PHE A 49 -27.46 -25.39 -13.73
N ASN A 50 -27.32 -26.69 -13.98
CA ASN A 50 -28.38 -27.52 -14.56
C ASN A 50 -28.77 -28.67 -13.62
N PRO A 51 -29.87 -28.56 -12.86
CA PRO A 51 -30.53 -29.69 -12.24
C PRO A 51 -31.74 -30.09 -13.10
N THR A 52 -31.60 -31.16 -13.88
CA THR A 52 -32.63 -31.64 -14.81
C THR A 52 -33.89 -32.09 -14.07
N PHE A 53 -35.06 -31.50 -14.38
CA PHE A 53 -36.24 -32.20 -14.95
C PHE A 53 -37.41 -31.24 -15.22
N ASN A 54 -37.38 -30.51 -16.34
CA ASN A 54 -38.56 -30.14 -17.16
C ASN A 54 -38.07 -29.50 -18.48
N PRO A 55 -38.46 -30.01 -19.67
CA PRO A 55 -37.78 -29.67 -20.93
C PRO A 55 -38.16 -28.33 -21.58
N ILE A 56 -38.94 -27.45 -20.94
CA ILE A 56 -39.54 -26.28 -21.63
C ILE A 56 -39.08 -24.92 -21.08
N PHE A 57 -38.36 -24.85 -19.95
CA PHE A 57 -37.96 -23.56 -19.40
C PHE A 57 -36.52 -23.57 -18.91
N ASN A 58 -35.62 -22.98 -19.71
CA ASN A 58 -34.24 -22.67 -19.33
C ASN A 58 -34.12 -21.14 -19.12
N PRO A 59 -34.42 -20.61 -17.92
CA PRO A 59 -34.29 -19.19 -17.68
C PRO A 59 -32.81 -18.84 -17.51
N SER A 60 -32.25 -18.15 -18.49
CA SER A 60 -30.97 -17.46 -18.35
C SER A 60 -31.18 -16.21 -17.51
N ILE A 61 -30.64 -16.17 -16.29
CA ILE A 61 -30.59 -14.93 -15.49
C ILE A 61 -29.31 -14.19 -15.85
N THR A 62 -29.43 -13.00 -16.46
CA THR A 62 -28.30 -12.10 -16.71
C THR A 62 -28.28 -11.02 -15.62
N ILE A 63 -27.26 -11.03 -14.77
CA ILE A 63 -27.03 -9.97 -13.78
C ILE A 63 -25.95 -9.03 -14.32
N ASN A 64 -26.34 -7.84 -14.75
CA ASN A 64 -25.39 -6.80 -15.14
C ASN A 64 -24.91 -6.06 -13.89
N ILE A 65 -23.84 -6.53 -13.28
CA ILE A 65 -23.19 -5.84 -12.17
C ILE A 65 -22.18 -4.86 -12.76
N SER A 66 -22.54 -3.58 -12.83
CA SER A 66 -21.58 -2.50 -13.06
C SER A 66 -21.03 -2.04 -11.70
N PRO A 67 -19.71 -2.05 -11.46
CA PRO A 67 -19.17 -1.43 -10.27
C PRO A 67 -19.50 0.07 -10.33
N GLY A 68 -20.31 0.56 -9.38
CA GLY A 68 -20.71 1.97 -9.29
C GLY A 68 -19.55 2.94 -8.97
N TYR A 69 -18.33 2.42 -8.86
CA TYR A 69 -17.11 3.15 -8.61
C TYR A 69 -15.93 2.44 -9.28
N THR A 70 -15.23 3.14 -10.16
CA THR A 70 -13.90 2.75 -10.65
C THR A 70 -12.85 3.44 -9.77
N PRO A 71 -12.06 2.70 -8.97
CA PRO A 71 -10.99 3.31 -8.20
C PRO A 71 -9.99 3.98 -9.13
N THR A 72 -9.66 5.24 -8.83
CA THR A 72 -8.56 5.93 -9.50
C THR A 72 -7.26 5.25 -9.08
N PRO A 73 -6.40 4.80 -10.04
CA PRO A 73 -5.12 4.21 -9.69
C PRO A 73 -4.29 5.20 -8.87
N ILE A 74 -3.85 4.78 -7.68
CA ILE A 74 -2.91 5.54 -6.87
C ILE A 74 -1.51 5.24 -7.40
N GLY A 75 -0.79 6.28 -7.82
CA GLY A 75 0.58 6.15 -8.29
C GLY A 75 1.53 5.82 -7.14
N VAL A 76 2.43 4.87 -7.32
CA VAL A 76 3.47 4.55 -6.34
C VAL A 76 4.82 4.55 -7.05
N GLU A 77 5.81 5.17 -6.42
CA GLU A 77 7.21 5.14 -6.85
C GLU A 77 8.05 4.47 -5.78
N THR A 78 9.08 3.74 -6.23
CA THR A 78 10.04 3.07 -5.35
C THR A 78 11.45 3.43 -5.75
N VAL A 79 12.28 3.75 -4.76
CA VAL A 79 13.71 4.06 -4.93
C VAL A 79 14.49 3.22 -3.93
N GLN A 80 15.70 2.79 -4.29
CA GLN A 80 16.52 1.92 -3.43
C GLN A 80 17.93 2.45 -3.28
N TYR A 81 18.39 2.53 -2.03
CA TYR A 81 19.80 2.63 -1.69
C TYR A 81 20.33 1.23 -1.40
N ILE A 82 21.49 0.88 -1.96
CA ILE A 82 22.13 -0.43 -1.87
C ILE A 82 23.60 -0.24 -1.52
N THR A 83 24.08 -0.93 -0.49
CA THR A 83 25.49 -0.96 -0.09
C THR A 83 25.89 -2.36 0.39
N LEU A 84 27.18 -2.58 0.61
CA LEU A 84 27.71 -3.77 1.27
C LEU A 84 28.14 -3.41 2.69
N ALA A 85 27.84 -4.30 3.63
CA ALA A 85 28.28 -4.15 5.00
C ALA A 85 29.81 -4.23 5.09
N GLU A 86 30.38 -3.34 5.89
CA GLU A 86 31.80 -3.39 6.26
C GLU A 86 31.90 -3.89 7.70
N GLU A 87 33.01 -4.57 8.00
CA GLU A 87 33.25 -5.13 9.33
C GLU A 87 33.24 -4.04 10.40
N GLY A 88 32.34 -4.17 11.38
CA GLY A 88 32.20 -3.22 12.50
C GLY A 88 31.57 -1.87 12.14
N LYS A 89 31.15 -1.65 10.89
CA LYS A 89 30.54 -0.38 10.45
C LYS A 89 29.04 -0.36 10.72
N ASN A 90 28.60 0.67 11.43
CA ASN A 90 27.19 0.91 11.75
C ASN A 90 26.61 2.17 11.10
N VAL A 91 27.43 3.05 10.51
CA VAL A 91 26.97 4.24 9.80
C VAL A 91 27.31 4.12 8.32
N TYR A 92 26.29 4.29 7.48
CA TYR A 92 26.37 4.24 6.03
C TYR A 92 25.90 5.56 5.44
N THR A 93 26.54 5.98 4.36
CA THR A 93 26.34 7.26 3.71
C THR A 93 26.15 7.09 2.20
N ASN A 94 25.79 8.18 1.51
CA ASN A 94 25.71 8.20 0.05
C ASN A 94 27.00 7.74 -0.66
N LYS A 95 28.16 7.89 -0.02
CA LYS A 95 29.46 7.47 -0.58
C LYS A 95 29.61 5.95 -0.63
N ASP A 96 28.90 5.23 0.24
CA ASP A 96 28.95 3.77 0.33
C ASP A 96 27.99 3.11 -0.67
N ALA A 97 27.18 3.90 -1.39
CA ALA A 97 26.22 3.41 -2.38
C ALA A 97 26.91 2.65 -3.52
N LEU A 98 26.41 1.46 -3.84
CA LEU A 98 26.84 0.69 -5.00
C LEU A 98 26.16 1.22 -6.27
N LYS A 99 26.67 2.34 -6.80
CA LYS A 99 26.10 3.00 -7.99
C LYS A 99 26.03 2.09 -9.23
N GLN A 100 26.90 1.10 -9.34
CA GLN A 100 26.88 0.10 -10.42
C GLN A 100 25.59 -0.73 -10.48
N TYR A 101 24.83 -0.81 -9.37
CA TYR A 101 23.53 -1.48 -9.30
C TYR A 101 22.35 -0.49 -9.35
N GLY A 102 22.58 0.76 -9.78
CA GLY A 102 21.53 1.79 -9.81
C GLY A 102 21.12 2.28 -8.42
N SER A 103 21.95 2.07 -7.39
CA SER A 103 21.68 2.58 -6.05
C SER A 103 21.49 4.09 -6.07
N SER A 104 20.40 4.55 -5.46
CA SER A 104 20.16 5.96 -5.18
C SER A 104 21.10 6.48 -4.09
N ASP A 105 20.92 7.75 -3.75
CA ASP A 105 21.33 8.28 -2.44
C ASP A 105 20.27 7.92 -1.39
N ILE A 106 20.63 8.05 -0.12
CA ILE A 106 19.71 7.89 1.01
C ILE A 106 18.80 9.13 1.04
N LEU A 107 17.52 8.93 0.75
CA LEU A 107 16.53 10.01 0.70
C LEU A 107 16.18 10.51 2.10
N ASP A 108 15.74 11.75 2.18
CA ASP A 108 15.11 12.31 3.37
C ASP A 108 13.82 11.54 3.71
N PRO A 109 13.71 10.95 4.92
CA PRO A 109 12.49 10.27 5.38
C PRO A 109 11.22 11.14 5.29
N ASP A 110 11.34 12.45 5.40
CA ASP A 110 10.19 13.37 5.36
C ASP A 110 9.61 13.51 3.94
N ASN A 111 10.36 13.12 2.90
CA ASN A 111 9.97 13.20 1.49
C ASN A 111 9.45 11.87 0.91
N VAL A 112 9.31 10.84 1.73
CA VAL A 112 8.82 9.51 1.33
C VAL A 112 7.62 9.10 2.18
N SER A 113 6.82 8.17 1.69
CA SER A 113 5.66 7.67 2.45
C SER A 113 6.04 6.60 3.46
N THR A 114 7.01 5.75 3.11
CA THR A 114 7.57 4.76 4.02
C THR A 114 8.96 4.34 3.54
N LEU A 115 9.74 3.76 4.45
CA LEU A 115 11.03 3.17 4.17
C LEU A 115 11.15 1.81 4.87
N ASN A 116 11.90 0.89 4.26
CA ASN A 116 12.14 -0.44 4.78
C ASN A 116 13.60 -0.81 4.61
N LEU A 117 14.26 -1.18 5.71
CA LEU A 117 15.63 -1.68 5.71
C LEU A 117 15.64 -3.20 5.57
N PHE A 118 16.45 -3.71 4.66
CA PHE A 118 16.75 -5.13 4.51
C PHE A 118 18.24 -5.35 4.74
N VAL A 119 18.58 -6.29 5.60
CA VAL A 119 19.96 -6.75 5.83
C VAL A 119 20.04 -8.20 5.40
N ASN A 120 20.92 -8.49 4.44
CA ASN A 120 21.05 -9.80 3.83
C ASN A 120 19.69 -10.38 3.36
N GLY A 121 18.82 -9.52 2.82
CA GLY A 121 17.47 -9.89 2.38
C GLY A 121 16.40 -10.01 3.47
N VAL A 122 16.76 -9.85 4.76
CA VAL A 122 15.81 -9.92 5.88
C VAL A 122 15.34 -8.52 6.28
N LEU A 123 14.02 -8.32 6.33
CA LEU A 123 13.40 -7.07 6.77
C LEU A 123 13.77 -6.78 8.23
N GLN A 124 14.31 -5.59 8.48
CA GLN A 124 14.70 -5.14 9.79
C GLN A 124 13.60 -4.26 10.42
N PRO A 125 13.35 -4.40 11.74
CA PRO A 125 12.37 -3.58 12.43
C PRO A 125 12.83 -2.12 12.53
N PRO A 126 11.92 -1.12 12.41
CA PRO A 126 12.28 0.30 12.50
C PRO A 126 12.95 0.73 13.81
N SER A 127 12.85 -0.08 14.88
CA SER A 127 13.45 0.22 16.18
C SER A 127 14.95 -0.01 16.26
N ILE A 128 15.58 -0.59 15.24
CA ILE A 128 17.02 -0.92 15.25
C ILE A 128 17.84 -0.11 14.25
N TYR A 129 17.24 0.92 13.63
CA TYR A 129 17.94 1.80 12.72
C TYR A 129 17.29 3.19 12.66
N ASN A 130 18.11 4.18 12.32
CA ASN A 130 17.68 5.55 12.09
C ASN A 130 18.12 5.98 10.70
N VAL A 131 17.26 6.71 9.99
CA VAL A 131 17.55 7.26 8.67
C VAL A 131 17.43 8.77 8.74
N LYS A 132 18.38 9.46 8.12
CA LYS A 132 18.34 10.89 7.78
C LYS A 132 18.75 11.04 6.33
N GLU A 133 18.50 12.20 5.74
CA GLU A 133 19.03 12.50 4.42
C GLU A 133 20.53 12.22 4.38
N GLY A 134 20.94 11.35 3.45
CA GLY A 134 22.32 10.94 3.26
C GLY A 134 22.93 9.99 4.29
N ILE A 135 22.20 9.57 5.33
CA ILE A 135 22.74 8.77 6.45
C ILE A 135 21.78 7.65 6.86
N LEU A 136 22.30 6.42 6.95
CA LEU A 136 21.68 5.27 7.61
C LEU A 136 22.56 4.89 8.81
N HIS A 137 21.97 4.89 10.01
CA HIS A 137 22.62 4.45 11.24
C HIS A 137 21.95 3.18 11.77
N LEU A 138 22.71 2.10 11.87
CA LEU A 138 22.30 0.86 12.52
C LEU A 138 22.50 1.01 14.03
N GLU A 139 21.41 0.88 14.79
CA GLU A 139 21.39 1.00 16.25
C GLU A 139 21.53 -0.36 16.94
N SER A 140 21.51 -1.45 16.17
CA SER A 140 21.77 -2.81 16.66
C SER A 140 23.24 -3.00 17.08
N SER A 141 23.46 -3.71 18.18
CA SER A 141 24.79 -4.21 18.55
C SER A 141 25.25 -5.37 17.67
N ASP A 142 24.30 -6.12 17.12
CA ASP A 142 24.56 -7.19 16.15
C ASP A 142 24.60 -6.57 14.75
N LEU A 143 25.82 -6.31 14.28
CA LEU A 143 26.07 -5.67 12.99
C LEU A 143 26.11 -6.72 11.87
N PRO A 144 25.70 -6.36 10.64
CA PRO A 144 25.73 -7.30 9.54
C PRO A 144 27.16 -7.82 9.28
N PRO A 145 27.31 -9.10 8.89
CA PRO A 145 28.63 -9.62 8.53
C PRO A 145 29.16 -8.90 7.29
N LYS A 146 30.49 -8.83 7.18
CA LYS A 146 31.16 -8.21 6.03
C LYS A 146 30.61 -8.76 4.71
N ASP A 147 30.46 -7.86 3.74
CA ASP A 147 29.93 -8.12 2.39
C ASP A 147 28.44 -8.54 2.35
N ALA A 148 27.73 -8.50 3.49
CA ALA A 148 26.27 -8.66 3.49
C ALA A 148 25.61 -7.47 2.78
N PRO A 149 24.65 -7.71 1.87
CA PRO A 149 23.95 -6.61 1.21
C PRO A 149 23.02 -5.90 2.19
N ILE A 150 23.08 -4.58 2.20
CA ILE A 150 22.17 -3.71 2.92
C ILE A 150 21.37 -2.93 1.88
N THR A 151 20.04 -3.05 1.93
CA THR A 151 19.14 -2.35 1.01
C THR A 151 18.14 -1.53 1.81
N LEU A 152 18.06 -0.23 1.52
CA LEU A 152 17.03 0.66 2.04
C LEU A 152 16.05 0.99 0.91
N LEU A 153 14.83 0.46 1.01
CA LEU A 153 13.75 0.68 0.06
C LEU A 153 12.89 1.87 0.51
N PHE A 154 12.80 2.89 -0.32
CA PHE A 154 11.91 4.04 -0.16
C PHE A 154 10.67 3.85 -1.03
N VAL A 155 9.49 4.12 -0.47
CA VAL A 155 8.21 4.07 -1.19
C VAL A 155 7.51 5.41 -1.05
N THR A 156 7.10 5.98 -2.19
CA THR A 156 6.37 7.24 -2.25
C THR A 156 5.04 7.03 -2.93
N VAL A 157 3.96 7.34 -2.22
CA VAL A 157 2.60 7.32 -2.75
C VAL A 157 2.29 8.69 -3.33
N LYS A 158 2.06 8.77 -4.65
CA LYS A 158 1.60 10.00 -5.32
C LYS A 158 0.12 10.21 -4.98
N ARG A 159 -0.18 11.32 -4.32
CA ARG A 159 -1.53 11.78 -4.04
C ARG A 159 -1.99 12.79 -5.08
#